data_AF-E2BBZ7-F1
#
_entry.id   AF-E2BBZ7-F1
#
_cell.length_a   1.000
_cell.length_b   1.000
_cell.length_c   1.000
_cell.angle_alpha   90.00
_cell.angle_beta   90.00
_cell.angle_gamma   90.00
#
_symmetry.space_group_name_H-M   'P 1'
#
loop_
_entity.id
_entity.type
_entity.pdbx_description
1 polymer ?
#
loop_
_entity_poly.entity_id
_entity_poly.type
_entity_poly.pdbx_seq_one_letter_code
_entity_poly.pdbx_strand_id
1 'polypeptide(L)'
;SVLFLLPKFDIIQSFVPDYLHIVLEGTVKTFLKHWIGKDSKGKNWHFNKTKRKILNDRLLSIKPSVEITRAPQGIDKLLIWKASELRSFLLYYSLVYLKSLLPNRHLKHWFLFVYSMTVFLKETITYEELVKAKVAVNKFVTEISDFYPNCSMLYTFNIHVMLHIPKAVKDFGGLWASSTFPYEHFNGVLATFIKDTRRVPQQICTSY
;
A
#
# COMPACT_ATOMS: atom_id res chain seq x y z
N SER A 1 5.07 -9.39 26.44
CA SER A 1 4.16 -8.22 26.41
C SER A 1 3.12 -8.38 27.50
N VAL A 2 2.75 -7.31 28.21
CA VAL A 2 1.66 -7.32 29.22
C VAL A 2 0.31 -7.73 28.62
N LEU A 3 0.15 -7.57 27.30
CA LEU A 3 -1.05 -7.96 26.57
C LEU A 3 -1.36 -9.46 26.64
N PHE A 4 -0.36 -10.33 26.83
CA PHE A 4 -0.58 -11.78 26.99
C PHE A 4 -1.32 -12.15 28.29
N LEU A 5 -1.39 -11.23 29.25
CA LEU A 5 -2.13 -11.43 30.49
C LEU A 5 -3.64 -11.21 30.32
N LEU A 6 -4.06 -10.66 29.17
CA LEU A 6 -5.46 -10.44 28.87
C LEU A 6 -6.11 -11.77 28.42
N PRO A 7 -7.15 -12.28 29.11
CA PRO A 7 -7.70 -13.63 28.88
C PRO A 7 -8.24 -13.89 27.47
N LYS A 8 -8.57 -12.83 26.73
CA LYS A 8 -9.15 -12.89 25.37
C LYS A 8 -8.22 -12.32 24.30
N PHE A 9 -6.99 -11.94 24.65
CA PHE A 9 -6.04 -11.40 23.69
C PHE A 9 -5.35 -12.54 22.94
N ASP A 10 -5.59 -12.58 21.64
CA ASP A 10 -4.91 -13.47 20.71
C ASP A 10 -3.98 -12.62 19.85
N ILE A 11 -2.67 -12.84 19.92
CA ILE A 11 -1.69 -12.01 19.20
C ILE A 11 -1.86 -12.05 17.67
N ILE A 12 -2.43 -13.12 17.12
CA ILE A 12 -2.65 -13.28 15.69
C ILE A 12 -3.95 -12.58 15.28
N GLN A 13 -5.00 -12.68 16.09
CA GLN A 13 -6.33 -12.14 15.76
C GLN A 13 -6.54 -10.70 16.25
N SER A 14 -5.80 -10.27 17.25
CA SER A 14 -6.00 -8.96 17.91
C SER A 14 -5.14 -7.85 17.31
N PHE A 15 -4.24 -8.17 16.38
CA PHE A 15 -3.48 -7.18 15.62
C PHE A 15 -4.00 -7.11 14.19
N VAL A 16 -4.51 -5.93 13.84
CA VAL A 16 -5.08 -5.66 12.53
C VAL A 16 -3.97 -5.23 11.56
N PRO A 17 -3.83 -5.86 10.39
CA PRO A 17 -2.94 -5.38 9.34
C PRO A 17 -3.26 -3.94 8.95
N ASP A 18 -2.32 -3.03 9.19
CA ASP A 18 -2.52 -1.62 8.87
C ASP A 18 -2.40 -1.37 7.35
N TYR A 19 -3.40 -0.67 6.81
CA TYR A 19 -3.45 -0.33 5.39
C TYR A 19 -2.28 0.54 4.92
N LEU A 20 -1.86 1.53 5.70
CA LEU A 20 -0.83 2.48 5.28
C LEU A 20 0.53 1.77 5.13
N HIS A 21 0.96 1.06 6.16
CA HIS A 21 2.28 0.47 6.24
C HIS A 21 2.37 -0.87 5.51
N ILE A 22 1.38 -1.75 5.63
CA ILE A 22 1.42 -3.08 5.00
C ILE A 22 1.14 -2.97 3.51
N VAL A 23 0.07 -2.27 3.14
CA VAL A 23 -0.40 -2.24 1.75
C VAL A 23 0.33 -1.18 0.95
N LEU A 24 0.31 0.09 1.39
CA LEU A 24 0.83 1.19 0.58
C LEU A 24 2.36 1.27 0.63
N GLU A 25 2.92 1.58 1.80
CA GLU A 25 4.36 1.73 1.94
C GLU A 25 5.11 0.40 1.85
N GLY A 26 4.47 -0.68 2.29
CA GLY A 26 5.02 -2.02 2.30
C GLY A 26 4.94 -2.70 0.94
N THR A 27 3.74 -2.86 0.39
CA THR A 27 3.55 -3.66 -0.83
C THR A 27 3.65 -2.81 -2.09
N VAL A 28 2.85 -1.75 -2.23
CA VAL A 28 2.83 -0.92 -3.44
C VAL A 28 4.22 -0.35 -3.72
N LYS A 29 4.85 0.25 -2.71
CA LYS A 29 6.20 0.83 -2.85
C LYS A 29 7.24 -0.22 -3.23
N THR A 30 7.15 -1.44 -2.70
CA THR A 30 8.10 -2.53 -3.00
C THR A 30 7.96 -3.03 -4.43
N PHE A 31 6.73 -3.22 -4.92
CA PHE A 31 6.49 -3.58 -6.33
C PHE A 31 6.99 -2.51 -7.29
N LEU A 32 6.70 -1.23 -7.01
CA LEU A 32 7.19 -0.12 -7.81
C LEU A 32 8.72 -0.05 -7.83
N LYS A 33 9.36 -0.21 -6.65
CA LYS A 33 10.83 -0.30 -6.54
C LYS A 33 11.40 -1.46 -7.35
N HIS A 34 10.75 -2.63 -7.32
CA HIS A 34 11.17 -3.78 -8.12
C HIS A 34 11.12 -3.49 -9.62
N TRP A 35 10.02 -2.92 -10.12
CA TRP A 35 9.88 -2.66 -11.55
C TRP A 35 10.91 -1.66 -12.08
N ILE A 36 11.30 -0.64 -11.29
CA ILE A 36 12.35 0.31 -11.69
C ILE A 36 13.78 -0.10 -11.27
N GLY A 37 13.89 -1.12 -10.42
CA GLY A 37 15.10 -1.57 -9.75
C GLY A 37 16.09 -2.26 -10.69
N LYS A 38 17.35 -2.33 -10.24
CA LYS A 38 18.43 -2.99 -11.02
C LYS A 38 18.27 -4.51 -11.04
N ASP A 39 17.62 -5.08 -10.03
CA ASP A 39 17.33 -6.50 -9.86
C ASP A 39 16.38 -7.05 -10.92
N SER A 40 15.49 -6.22 -11.47
CA SER A 40 14.64 -6.59 -12.61
C SER A 40 15.33 -6.38 -13.97
N LYS A 41 16.54 -5.83 -14.04
CA LYS A 41 17.21 -5.52 -15.32
C LYS A 41 17.30 -6.76 -16.23
N GLY A 42 16.92 -6.59 -17.50
CA GLY A 42 16.86 -7.68 -18.49
C GLY A 42 15.56 -8.50 -18.46
N LYS A 43 14.68 -8.29 -17.47
CA LYS A 43 13.35 -8.90 -17.44
C LYS A 43 12.35 -8.05 -18.24
N ASN A 44 11.35 -8.69 -18.87
CA ASN A 44 10.38 -7.97 -19.70
C ASN A 44 9.43 -7.05 -18.91
N TRP A 45 9.28 -7.27 -17.59
CA TRP A 45 8.54 -6.39 -16.68
C TRP A 45 9.36 -5.22 -16.12
N HIS A 46 10.67 -5.16 -16.40
CA HIS A 46 11.51 -4.04 -15.97
C HIS A 46 11.15 -2.75 -16.69
N PHE A 47 11.18 -1.65 -15.94
CA PHE A 47 10.99 -0.29 -16.41
C PHE A 47 12.36 0.30 -16.72
N ASN A 48 12.82 0.07 -17.95
CA ASN A 48 13.98 0.75 -18.50
C ASN A 48 13.74 2.27 -18.63
N LYS A 49 14.76 3.03 -19.07
CA LYS A 49 14.67 4.49 -19.23
C LYS A 49 13.47 4.92 -20.07
N THR A 50 13.19 4.22 -21.16
CA THR A 50 12.07 4.53 -22.07
C THR A 50 10.72 4.32 -21.39
N LYS A 51 10.50 3.17 -20.73
CA LYS A 51 9.25 2.90 -20.01
C LYS A 51 9.03 3.86 -18.84
N ARG A 52 10.09 4.23 -18.11
CA ARG A 52 10.01 5.24 -17.05
C ARG A 52 9.60 6.60 -17.58
N LYS A 53 10.19 7.05 -18.70
CA LYS A 53 9.80 8.30 -19.35
C LYS A 53 8.31 8.29 -19.71
N ILE A 54 7.85 7.23 -20.37
CA ILE A 54 6.42 7.08 -20.72
C ILE A 54 5.53 7.12 -19.46
N LEU A 55 5.92 6.41 -18.39
CA LEU A 55 5.15 6.42 -17.14
C LEU A 55 5.15 7.81 -16.48
N ASN A 56 6.27 8.52 -16.48
CA ASN A 56 6.33 9.89 -15.96
C ASN A 56 5.42 10.83 -16.74
N ASP A 57 5.50 10.82 -18.07
CA ASP A 57 4.68 11.67 -18.94
C ASP A 57 3.18 11.39 -18.68
N ARG A 58 2.84 10.10 -18.55
CA ARG A 58 1.50 9.65 -18.17
C ARG A 58 1.07 10.17 -16.80
N LEU A 59 1.88 9.99 -15.76
CA LEU A 59 1.55 10.41 -14.40
C LEU A 59 1.43 11.93 -14.28
N LEU A 60 2.34 12.68 -14.89
CA LEU A 60 2.35 14.15 -14.87
C LEU A 60 1.21 14.77 -15.68
N SER A 61 0.63 14.02 -16.63
CA SER A 61 -0.56 14.45 -17.36
C SER A 61 -1.87 14.33 -16.57
N ILE A 62 -1.86 13.63 -15.43
CA ILE A 62 -3.06 13.40 -14.62
C ILE A 62 -3.49 14.69 -13.95
N LYS A 63 -4.76 15.05 -14.18
CA LYS A 63 -5.46 16.09 -13.43
C LYS A 63 -6.35 15.41 -12.37
N PRO A 64 -5.94 15.37 -11.10
CA PRO A 64 -6.72 14.71 -10.06
C PRO A 64 -8.09 15.36 -9.88
N SER A 65 -9.07 14.58 -9.43
CA SER A 65 -10.35 15.11 -8.95
C SER A 65 -10.16 15.86 -7.64
N VAL A 66 -11.18 16.62 -7.21
CA VAL A 66 -11.17 17.40 -5.96
C VAL A 66 -10.89 16.54 -4.71
N GLU A 67 -11.21 15.25 -4.74
CA GLU A 67 -10.99 14.31 -3.65
C GLU A 67 -9.51 13.89 -3.48
N ILE A 68 -8.70 14.07 -4.53
CA ILE A 68 -7.28 13.72 -4.52
C ILE A 68 -6.48 15.02 -4.39
N THR A 69 -6.13 15.35 -3.15
CA THR A 69 -5.49 16.62 -2.77
C THR A 69 -4.03 16.78 -3.24
N ARG A 70 -3.43 15.74 -3.83
CA ARG A 70 -2.04 15.76 -4.33
C ARG A 70 -1.98 15.27 -5.76
N ALA A 71 -1.42 16.10 -6.65
CA ALA A 71 -1.12 15.69 -8.01
C ALA A 71 -0.08 14.57 -8.03
N PRO A 72 -0.19 13.59 -8.94
CA PRO A 72 0.80 12.52 -9.06
C PRO A 72 2.17 13.07 -9.44
N GLN A 73 3.20 12.48 -8.84
CA GLN A 73 4.59 12.76 -9.19
C GLN A 73 5.12 11.70 -10.17
N GLY A 74 6.24 12.00 -10.82
CA GLY A 74 6.96 11.03 -11.63
C GLY A 74 7.49 9.85 -10.79
N ILE A 75 7.59 8.67 -11.40
CA ILE A 75 8.07 7.44 -10.77
C ILE A 75 9.54 7.55 -10.32
N ASP A 76 10.32 8.43 -10.94
CA ASP A 76 11.71 8.66 -10.50
C ASP A 76 11.80 9.30 -9.11
N LYS A 77 10.71 9.90 -8.61
CA LYS A 77 10.60 10.44 -7.26
C LYS A 77 10.00 9.44 -6.25
N LEU A 78 9.86 8.16 -6.61
CA LEU A 78 9.19 7.14 -5.79
C LEU A 78 9.66 7.08 -4.32
N LEU A 79 10.93 7.39 -4.04
CA LEU A 79 11.46 7.37 -2.68
C LEU A 79 10.73 8.37 -1.76
N ILE A 80 10.36 9.54 -2.28
CA ILE A 80 9.71 10.62 -1.55
C ILE A 80 8.18 10.67 -1.73
N TRP A 81 7.60 9.72 -2.49
CA TRP A 81 6.14 9.61 -2.59
C TRP A 81 5.56 9.32 -1.21
N LYS A 82 4.51 10.07 -0.85
CA LYS A 82 3.74 9.83 0.38
C LYS A 82 2.78 8.65 0.20
N ALA A 83 2.36 8.07 1.32
CA ALA A 83 1.34 7.01 1.33
C ALA A 83 0.06 7.40 0.57
N SER A 84 -0.41 8.66 0.65
CA SER A 84 -1.58 9.11 -0.11
C SER A 84 -1.39 9.11 -1.64
N GLU A 85 -0.17 9.33 -2.12
CA GLU A 85 0.18 9.22 -3.54
C GLU A 85 0.23 7.75 -3.97
N LEU A 86 0.79 6.88 -3.13
CA LEU A 86 0.77 5.42 -3.33
C LEU A 86 -0.66 4.87 -3.36
N ARG A 87 -1.55 5.36 -2.48
CA ARG A 87 -2.99 5.02 -2.47
C ARG A 87 -3.64 5.39 -3.79
N SER A 88 -3.43 6.62 -4.24
CA SER A 88 -4.03 7.14 -5.47
C SER A 88 -3.52 6.38 -6.69
N PHE A 89 -2.21 6.10 -6.71
CA PHE A 89 -1.59 5.26 -7.70
C PHE A 89 -2.23 3.87 -7.74
N LEU A 90 -2.29 3.17 -6.60
CA LEU A 90 -2.84 1.83 -6.51
C LEU A 90 -4.28 1.77 -7.05
N LEU A 91 -5.18 2.59 -6.52
CA LEU A 91 -6.62 2.45 -6.74
C LEU A 91 -7.11 3.04 -8.06
N TYR A 92 -6.52 4.15 -8.53
CA TYR A 92 -7.07 4.89 -9.66
C TYR A 92 -6.17 4.86 -10.91
N TYR A 93 -4.85 4.83 -10.73
CA TYR A 93 -3.93 5.08 -11.84
C TYR A 93 -3.24 3.81 -12.35
N SER A 94 -2.95 2.87 -11.45
CA SER A 94 -2.01 1.78 -11.73
C SER A 94 -2.43 0.94 -12.93
N LEU A 95 -3.67 0.44 -12.98
CA LEU A 95 -4.14 -0.42 -14.07
C LEU A 95 -4.13 0.27 -15.44
N VAL A 96 -4.50 1.55 -15.48
CA VAL A 96 -4.59 2.33 -16.72
C VAL A 96 -3.19 2.66 -17.23
N TYR A 97 -2.35 3.21 -16.36
CA TYR A 97 -1.06 3.77 -16.78
C TYR A 97 0.07 2.73 -16.83
N LEU A 98 -0.09 1.55 -16.22
CA LEU A 98 0.80 0.41 -16.40
C LEU A 98 0.45 -0.44 -17.64
N LYS A 99 -0.73 -0.25 -18.23
CA LYS A 99 -1.10 -0.86 -19.51
C LYS A 99 -0.04 -0.50 -20.55
N SER A 100 0.36 -1.48 -21.37
CA SER A 100 1.46 -1.40 -22.33
C SER A 100 2.88 -1.27 -21.76
N LEU A 101 3.07 -1.07 -20.45
CA LEU A 101 4.40 -1.03 -19.81
C LEU A 101 4.75 -2.37 -19.16
N LEU A 102 3.77 -3.02 -18.55
CA LEU A 102 3.88 -4.39 -18.05
C LEU A 102 3.38 -5.39 -19.09
N PRO A 103 3.97 -6.61 -19.14
CA PRO A 103 3.36 -7.71 -19.86
C PRO A 103 1.94 -7.97 -19.33
N ASN A 104 1.02 -8.35 -20.22
CA ASN A 104 -0.39 -8.56 -19.87
C ASN A 104 -0.59 -9.52 -18.69
N ARG A 105 0.25 -10.55 -18.59
CA ARG A 105 0.20 -11.50 -17.47
C ARG A 105 0.47 -10.81 -16.13
N HIS A 106 1.49 -9.95 -16.04
CA HIS A 106 1.85 -9.21 -14.83
C HIS A 106 0.81 -8.14 -14.49
N LEU A 107 0.20 -7.51 -15.52
CA LEU A 107 -0.88 -6.56 -15.29
C LEU A 107 -2.13 -7.25 -14.72
N LYS A 108 -2.47 -8.46 -15.20
CA LYS A 108 -3.56 -9.28 -14.64
C LYS A 108 -3.26 -9.73 -13.21
N HIS A 109 -2.02 -10.08 -12.90
CA HIS A 109 -1.59 -10.39 -11.55
C HIS A 109 -1.74 -9.17 -10.62
N TRP A 110 -1.26 -7.99 -11.05
CA TRP A 110 -1.46 -6.73 -10.32
C TRP A 110 -2.94 -6.36 -10.14
N PHE A 111 -3.78 -6.68 -11.13
CA PHE A 111 -5.24 -6.49 -11.04
C PHE A 111 -5.86 -7.25 -9.87
N LEU A 112 -5.40 -8.46 -9.55
CA LEU A 112 -5.89 -9.21 -8.38
C LEU A 112 -5.68 -8.40 -7.09
N PHE A 113 -4.51 -7.76 -6.96
CA PHE A 113 -4.20 -6.92 -5.82
C PHE A 113 -5.08 -5.66 -5.77
N VAL A 114 -5.16 -4.92 -6.89
CA VAL A 114 -6.00 -3.72 -6.99
C VAL A 114 -7.45 -4.05 -6.65
N TYR A 115 -8.02 -5.08 -7.28
CA TYR A 115 -9.39 -5.54 -7.03
C TYR A 115 -9.63 -5.85 -5.55
N SER A 116 -8.72 -6.61 -4.93
CA SER A 116 -8.85 -6.98 -3.51
C SER A 116 -8.88 -5.75 -2.61
N MET A 117 -7.94 -4.81 -2.81
CA MET A 117 -7.87 -3.60 -2.00
C MET A 117 -9.09 -2.69 -2.23
N THR A 118 -9.59 -2.58 -3.46
CA THR A 118 -10.82 -1.85 -3.75
C THR A 118 -12.01 -2.41 -2.99
N VAL A 119 -12.16 -3.74 -2.92
CA VAL A 119 -13.23 -4.38 -2.14
C VAL A 119 -13.05 -4.14 -0.65
N PHE A 120 -11.85 -4.37 -0.10
CA PHE A 120 -11.58 -4.22 1.33
C PHE A 120 -11.67 -2.78 1.85
N LEU A 121 -11.72 -1.79 0.96
CA LEU A 121 -11.88 -0.38 1.30
C LEU A 121 -13.32 0.14 1.15
N LYS A 122 -14.27 -0.71 0.73
CA LYS A 122 -15.68 -0.29 0.68
C LYS A 122 -16.23 -0.03 2.07
N GLU A 123 -17.21 0.86 2.15
CA GLU A 123 -17.98 1.10 3.39
C GLU A 123 -18.84 -0.12 3.74
N THR A 124 -19.45 -0.74 2.74
CA THR A 124 -20.22 -1.98 2.88
C THR A 124 -19.61 -3.07 1.99
N ILE A 125 -19.34 -4.22 2.59
CA ILE A 125 -18.75 -5.38 1.91
C ILE A 125 -19.70 -6.57 2.10
N THR A 126 -20.22 -7.10 1.00
CA THR A 126 -21.02 -8.32 1.05
C THR A 126 -20.14 -9.55 1.31
N TYR A 127 -20.72 -10.63 1.83
CA TYR A 127 -19.99 -11.88 2.04
C TYR A 127 -19.39 -12.42 0.74
N GLU A 128 -20.13 -12.34 -0.37
CA GLU A 128 -19.65 -12.80 -1.68
C GLU A 128 -18.44 -11.98 -2.18
N GLU A 129 -18.49 -10.66 -2.04
CA GLU A 129 -17.36 -9.78 -2.39
C GLU A 129 -16.14 -10.09 -1.52
N LEU A 130 -16.33 -10.27 -0.21
CA LEU A 130 -15.26 -10.64 0.71
C LEU A 130 -14.59 -11.96 0.29
N VAL A 131 -15.37 -12.98 -0.07
CA VAL A 131 -14.85 -14.27 -0.54
C VAL A 131 -14.07 -14.12 -1.84
N LYS A 132 -14.59 -13.36 -2.82
CA LYS A 132 -13.90 -13.12 -4.10
C LYS A 132 -12.59 -12.35 -3.90
N ALA A 133 -12.61 -11.30 -3.09
CA ALA A 133 -11.42 -10.51 -2.76
C ALA A 133 -10.39 -11.32 -1.98
N LYS A 134 -10.83 -12.21 -1.06
CA LYS A 134 -9.95 -13.17 -0.39
C LYS A 134 -9.24 -14.07 -1.39
N VAL A 135 -9.96 -14.65 -2.34
CA VAL A 135 -9.37 -15.50 -3.38
C VAL A 135 -8.37 -14.70 -4.22
N ALA A 136 -8.71 -13.48 -4.61
CA ALA A 136 -7.84 -12.62 -5.40
C ALA A 136 -6.55 -12.24 -4.67
N VAL A 137 -6.61 -11.81 -3.40
CA VAL A 137 -5.41 -11.44 -2.63
C VAL A 137 -4.53 -12.65 -2.35
N ASN A 138 -5.15 -13.82 -2.07
CA ASN A 138 -4.40 -15.05 -1.86
C ASN A 138 -3.65 -15.44 -3.13
N LYS A 139 -4.32 -15.46 -4.30
CA LYS A 139 -3.68 -15.72 -5.58
C LYS A 139 -2.57 -14.73 -5.88
N PHE A 140 -2.82 -13.44 -5.64
CA PHE A 140 -1.79 -12.42 -5.81
C PHE A 140 -0.54 -12.76 -5.01
N VAL A 141 -0.65 -13.08 -3.72
CA VAL A 141 0.51 -13.38 -2.86
C VAL A 141 1.17 -14.70 -3.25
N THR A 142 0.40 -15.77 -3.47
CA THR A 142 0.97 -17.11 -3.72
C THR A 142 1.63 -17.23 -5.08
N GLU A 143 1.16 -16.49 -6.10
CA GLU A 143 1.69 -16.58 -7.46
C GLU A 143 2.89 -15.64 -7.69
N ILE A 144 3.33 -14.84 -6.70
CA ILE A 144 4.47 -13.92 -6.85
C ILE A 144 5.71 -14.62 -7.41
N SER A 145 6.00 -15.85 -6.94
CA SER A 145 7.15 -16.65 -7.40
C SER A 145 7.13 -16.93 -8.89
N ASP A 146 5.95 -17.14 -9.45
CA ASP A 146 5.77 -17.57 -10.84
C ASP A 146 5.87 -16.36 -11.78
N PHE A 147 5.35 -15.22 -11.34
CA PHE A 147 5.40 -13.98 -12.09
C PHE A 147 6.76 -13.28 -11.99
N TYR A 148 7.41 -13.36 -10.82
CA TYR A 148 8.66 -12.69 -10.47
C TYR A 148 9.70 -13.69 -9.91
N PRO A 149 10.18 -14.63 -10.74
CA PRO A 149 11.12 -15.65 -10.30
C PRO A 149 12.44 -15.04 -9.81
N ASN A 150 13.01 -15.64 -8.75
CA ASN A 150 14.26 -15.22 -8.11
C ASN A 150 14.25 -13.78 -7.56
N CYS A 151 13.08 -13.23 -7.21
CA CYS A 151 12.97 -11.89 -6.65
C CYS A 151 12.75 -11.92 -5.12
N SER A 152 13.82 -12.09 -4.35
CA SER A 152 13.77 -12.11 -2.87
C SER A 152 13.15 -10.84 -2.27
N MET A 153 13.29 -9.69 -2.94
CA MET A 153 12.74 -8.41 -2.49
C MET A 153 11.21 -8.39 -2.40
N LEU A 154 10.50 -9.27 -3.11
CA LEU A 154 9.04 -9.39 -3.03
C LEU A 154 8.57 -10.39 -1.97
N TYR A 155 9.48 -11.03 -1.23
CA TYR A 155 9.13 -11.92 -0.12
C TYR A 155 9.32 -11.19 1.21
N THR A 156 8.53 -10.13 1.39
CA THR A 156 8.57 -9.33 2.62
C THR A 156 7.50 -9.78 3.60
N PHE A 157 7.72 -9.46 4.87
CA PHE A 157 6.70 -9.59 5.91
C PHE A 157 5.38 -8.94 5.50
N ASN A 158 5.44 -7.72 4.93
CA ASN A 158 4.25 -6.98 4.50
C ASN A 158 3.42 -7.76 3.47
N ILE A 159 4.07 -8.40 2.50
CA ILE A 159 3.40 -9.20 1.47
C ILE A 159 2.76 -10.45 2.07
N HIS A 160 3.44 -11.12 3.01
CA HIS A 160 2.85 -12.25 3.73
C HIS A 160 1.61 -11.83 4.54
N VAL A 161 1.70 -10.71 5.26
CA VAL A 161 0.62 -10.21 6.12
C VAL A 161 -0.67 -9.92 5.34
N MET A 162 -0.59 -9.66 4.03
CA MET A 162 -1.76 -9.49 3.18
C MET A 162 -2.71 -10.71 3.17
N LEU A 163 -2.20 -11.92 3.43
CA LEU A 163 -3.03 -13.13 3.55
C LEU A 163 -3.99 -13.07 4.76
N HIS A 164 -3.69 -12.23 5.75
CA HIS A 164 -4.52 -12.04 6.95
C HIS A 164 -5.54 -10.91 6.81
N ILE A 165 -5.39 -10.01 5.82
CA ILE A 165 -6.32 -8.91 5.56
C ILE A 165 -7.78 -9.39 5.45
N PRO A 166 -8.12 -10.48 4.73
CA PRO A 166 -9.52 -10.91 4.62
C PRO A 166 -10.17 -11.27 5.96
N LYS A 167 -9.41 -11.88 6.89
CA LYS A 167 -9.91 -12.18 8.23
C LYS A 167 -10.08 -10.90 9.04
N ALA A 168 -9.09 -10.02 8.99
CA ALA A 168 -9.16 -8.72 9.64
C ALA A 168 -10.36 -7.89 9.16
N VAL A 169 -10.63 -7.87 7.85
CA VAL A 169 -11.78 -7.15 7.29
C VAL A 169 -13.11 -7.75 7.77
N LYS A 170 -13.17 -9.08 7.90
CA LYS A 170 -14.35 -9.77 8.44
C LYS A 170 -14.60 -9.39 9.90
N ASP A 171 -13.55 -9.24 10.70
CA ASP A 171 -13.67 -9.05 12.15
C ASP A 171 -13.77 -7.58 12.57
N PHE A 172 -13.09 -6.68 11.86
CA PHE A 172 -12.91 -5.27 12.24
C PHE A 172 -13.50 -4.28 11.22
N GLY A 173 -14.06 -4.76 10.11
CA GLY A 173 -14.60 -3.92 9.04
C GLY A 173 -13.58 -3.52 7.98
N GLY A 174 -13.96 -2.60 7.09
CA GLY A 174 -13.10 -2.17 5.99
C GLY A 174 -11.74 -1.64 6.46
N LEU A 175 -10.72 -1.75 5.61
CA LEU A 175 -9.33 -1.36 5.94
C LEU A 175 -9.16 0.11 6.38
N TRP A 176 -10.12 0.97 6.06
CA TRP A 176 -10.15 2.35 6.51
C TRP A 176 -10.45 2.49 8.01
N ALA A 177 -11.19 1.53 8.60
CA ALA A 177 -11.63 1.58 10.00
C ALA A 177 -10.48 1.42 11.01
N SER A 178 -9.42 0.72 10.61
CA SER A 178 -8.22 0.48 11.41
C SER A 178 -6.99 1.19 10.84
N SER A 179 -7.17 2.17 9.96
CA SER A 179 -6.06 2.78 9.25
C SER A 179 -5.28 3.76 10.14
N THR A 180 -3.95 3.70 10.04
CA THR A 180 -3.05 4.62 10.75
C THR A 180 -2.94 6.02 10.14
N PHE A 181 -3.57 6.31 9.00
CA PHE A 181 -3.50 7.63 8.32
C PHE A 181 -3.77 8.83 9.26
N PRO A 182 -4.85 8.84 10.06
CA PRO A 182 -5.13 9.96 10.97
C PRO A 182 -4.05 10.11 12.05
N TYR A 183 -3.52 9.00 12.55
CA TYR A 183 -2.50 8.99 13.59
C TYR A 183 -1.16 9.50 13.06
N GLU A 184 -0.73 9.07 11.88
CA GLU A 184 0.49 9.58 11.23
C GLU A 184 0.37 11.06 10.90
N HIS A 185 -0.81 11.52 10.47
CA HIS A 185 -1.05 12.94 10.28
C HIS A 185 -0.91 13.72 11.60
N PHE A 186 -1.52 13.23 12.67
CA PHE A 186 -1.48 13.87 13.98
C PHE A 186 -0.07 13.84 14.60
N ASN A 187 0.71 12.79 14.40
CA ASN A 187 2.14 12.77 14.76
C ASN A 187 2.90 13.93 14.10
N GLY A 188 2.60 14.20 12.83
CA GLY A 188 3.13 15.36 12.12
C GLY A 188 2.71 16.70 12.75
N VAL A 189 1.48 16.81 13.24
CA VAL A 189 0.99 18.01 13.96
C VAL A 189 1.72 18.17 15.29
N LEU A 190 1.78 17.12 16.10
CA LEU A 190 2.48 17.09 17.39
C LEU A 190 3.95 17.49 17.24
N ALA A 191 4.61 17.04 16.18
CA ALA A 191 5.99 17.41 15.89
C ALA A 191 6.18 18.92 15.68
N THR A 192 5.15 19.66 15.25
CA THR A 192 5.25 21.12 15.10
C THR A 192 5.19 21.88 16.43
N PHE A 193 4.67 21.24 17.49
CA PHE A 193 4.66 21.81 18.84
C PHE A 193 6.03 21.70 19.54
N ILE A 194 6.90 20.83 19.03
CA ILE A 194 8.24 20.60 19.58
C ILE A 194 9.20 21.62 18.98
N LYS A 195 9.59 22.60 19.79
CA LYS A 195 10.55 23.66 19.41
C LYS A 195 11.98 23.33 19.82
N ASP A 196 12.15 22.65 20.94
CA ASP A 196 13.44 22.16 21.43
C ASP A 196 13.30 20.85 22.23
N THR A 197 14.42 20.25 22.65
CA THR A 197 14.46 18.97 23.36
C THR A 197 14.12 19.05 24.85
N ARG A 198 13.92 20.26 25.42
CA ARG A 198 13.68 20.46 26.85
C ARG A 198 12.20 20.51 27.14
N ARG A 199 11.74 19.71 28.12
CA ARG A 199 10.34 19.78 28.58
C ARG A 199 9.32 19.56 27.44
N VAL A 200 9.62 18.63 26.54
CA VAL A 200 8.78 18.28 25.37
C VAL A 200 7.31 18.03 25.76
N PRO A 201 6.98 17.28 26.84
CA PRO A 201 5.58 17.10 27.24
C PRO A 201 4.89 18.42 27.56
N GLN A 202 5.57 19.34 28.26
CA GLN A 202 5.02 20.66 28.57
C GLN A 202 4.79 21.49 27.30
N GLN A 203 5.74 21.48 26.35
CA GLN A 203 5.60 22.22 25.09
C GLN A 203 4.34 21.79 24.31
N ILE A 204 4.11 20.47 24.24
CA ILE A 204 2.93 19.89 23.60
C ILE A 204 1.66 20.32 24.35
N CYS A 205 1.61 20.14 25.68
CA CYS A 205 0.44 20.49 26.48
C CYS A 205 0.07 21.98 26.43
N THR A 206 1.05 22.87 26.28
CA THR A 206 0.79 24.33 26.22
C THR A 206 0.41 24.83 24.83
N SER A 207 0.70 24.06 23.77
CA SER A 207 0.44 24.46 22.38
C SER A 207 -0.88 23.92 21.83
N TYR A 208 -1.50 22.98 22.55
CA TYR A 208 -2.80 22.36 22.26
C TYR A 208 -3.93 23.17 22.91
#